data_AF-A0A8S9R1C8-F1
#
_entry.id   AF-A0A8S9R1C8-F1
#
_cell.length_a   1.000
_cell.length_b   1.000
_cell.length_c   1.000
_cell.angle_alpha   90.00
_cell.angle_beta   90.00
_cell.angle_gamma   90.00
#
_symmetry.space_group_name_H-M   'P 1'
#
loop_
_entity.id
_entity.type
_entity.pdbx_description
1 polymer ?
#
loop_
_entity_poly.entity_id
_entity_poly.type
_entity_poly.pdbx_seq_one_letter_code
_entity_poly.pdbx_strand_id
1 'polypeptide(L)'
;MSSSREVFYLHPPSKERLVHISSHFSDREIHSDEVTWGRISMVDAEKRLLVSALDDPDNQHFVLLPERNGLWIGDLNETCFVGNVDEASRQLVKCTYGCLEKAIAIVKPGIRFREIGEIVNRHATMSGLSVVRSYCGHGIGDLFHCAPNIPHYASILRNKAVGVMKAGQTFTIEPMINAGLWRDRTWPDGWTAVTADGKRSAQFEHTLLVTETGVEVLTARLPSSPDVFPWLKK
;
A
#
# COMPACT_ATOMS: atom_id res chain seq x y z
N MET A 1 -11.82 -31.48 22.18
CA MET A 1 -11.68 -30.02 21.93
C MET A 1 -10.19 -29.73 21.87
N SER A 2 -9.61 -29.70 20.67
CA SER A 2 -8.20 -29.35 20.49
C SER A 2 -8.14 -27.86 20.19
N SER A 3 -7.63 -27.05 21.12
CA SER A 3 -7.28 -25.67 20.82
C SER A 3 -5.99 -25.69 20.00
N SER A 4 -6.10 -25.51 18.69
CA SER A 4 -4.95 -25.23 17.85
C SER A 4 -4.32 -23.93 18.34
N ARG A 5 -3.14 -24.03 18.97
CA ARG A 5 -2.28 -22.87 19.25
C ARG A 5 -1.72 -22.43 17.90
N GLU A 6 -2.11 -21.25 17.46
CA GLU A 6 -1.56 -20.62 16.26
C GLU A 6 -0.25 -19.92 16.61
N VAL A 7 0.79 -20.21 15.82
CA VAL A 7 2.14 -19.65 15.95
C VAL A 7 2.43 -18.88 14.66
N PHE A 8 2.82 -17.61 14.78
CA PHE A 8 3.15 -16.74 13.65
C PHE A 8 4.67 -16.53 13.61
N TYR A 9 5.25 -16.49 12.40
CA TYR A 9 6.66 -16.17 12.19
C TYR A 9 6.78 -14.85 11.42
N LEU A 10 7.64 -13.95 11.90
CA LEU A 10 8.07 -12.75 11.20
C LEU A 10 9.30 -13.07 10.35
N HIS A 11 9.24 -12.83 9.05
CA HIS A 11 10.40 -12.93 8.15
C HIS A 11 10.84 -11.53 7.69
N PRO A 12 12.11 -11.13 7.95
CA PRO A 12 12.74 -10.06 7.19
C PRO A 12 13.09 -10.55 5.77
N PRO A 13 13.02 -9.71 4.73
CA PRO A 13 13.40 -10.09 3.39
C PRO A 13 14.93 -10.17 3.29
N SER A 14 15.48 -11.37 3.40
CA SER A 14 16.44 -11.97 2.45
C SER A 14 17.25 -13.11 3.12
N LYS A 15 17.65 -14.08 2.30
CA LYS A 15 18.58 -15.16 2.66
C LYS A 15 20.04 -14.82 2.38
N GLU A 16 20.38 -13.56 2.13
CA GLU A 16 21.77 -13.16 1.84
C GLU A 16 22.16 -11.91 2.63
N ARG A 17 23.26 -12.01 3.37
CA ARG A 17 23.80 -10.94 4.22
C ARG A 17 24.04 -9.67 3.41
N LEU A 18 23.24 -8.64 3.65
CA LEU A 18 23.58 -7.28 3.24
C LEU A 18 24.65 -6.75 4.19
N VAL A 19 25.85 -6.54 3.66
CA VAL A 19 26.94 -5.89 4.39
C VAL A 19 26.73 -4.37 4.29
N HIS A 20 26.07 -3.80 5.29
CA HIS A 20 25.93 -2.35 5.42
C HIS A 20 27.20 -1.74 6.05
N ILE A 21 27.66 -0.62 5.51
CA ILE A 21 28.91 0.06 5.88
C ILE A 21 28.72 1.10 7.01
N SER A 22 27.51 1.20 7.55
CA SER A 22 27.16 2.06 8.69
C SER A 22 27.12 1.23 9.98
N SER A 23 27.92 1.61 10.98
CA SER A 23 28.02 0.93 12.28
C SER A 23 26.74 0.96 13.13
N HIS A 24 25.69 1.65 12.67
CA HIS A 24 24.40 1.69 13.35
C HIS A 24 23.45 0.55 12.95
N PHE A 25 23.75 -0.19 11.88
CA PHE A 25 22.88 -1.25 11.34
C PHE A 25 23.53 -2.64 11.31
N SER A 26 24.81 -2.76 11.65
CA SER A 26 25.47 -4.04 11.90
C SER A 26 25.11 -4.56 13.29
N ASP A 27 24.79 -5.86 13.38
CA ASP A 27 24.65 -6.64 14.63
C ASP A 27 23.42 -6.39 15.52
N ARG A 28 22.32 -5.83 14.99
CA ARG A 28 21.02 -5.87 15.69
C ARG A 28 20.22 -7.11 15.26
N GLU A 29 20.18 -8.13 16.13
CA GLU A 29 19.10 -9.13 16.09
C GLU A 29 17.79 -8.45 16.51
N ILE A 30 16.88 -8.26 15.55
CA ILE A 30 15.49 -7.96 15.85
C ILE A 30 14.85 -9.30 16.20
N HIS A 31 14.82 -9.64 17.49
CA HIS A 31 14.17 -10.87 17.95
C HIS A 31 12.68 -10.80 17.68
N SER A 32 12.16 -11.81 16.98
CA SER A 32 10.73 -12.07 16.92
C SER A 32 10.26 -12.54 18.30
N ASP A 33 9.38 -11.78 18.93
CA ASP A 33 8.75 -12.20 20.18
C ASP A 33 7.52 -13.06 19.89
N GLU A 34 7.39 -14.17 20.62
CA GLU A 34 6.20 -15.03 20.56
C GLU A 34 5.00 -14.28 21.17
N VAL A 35 4.00 -13.97 20.34
CA VAL A 35 2.73 -13.40 20.79
C VAL A 35 1.62 -14.44 20.74
N THR A 36 0.98 -14.67 21.89
CA THR A 36 -0.17 -15.58 22.02
C THR A 36 -1.48 -14.80 22.02
N TRP A 37 -2.48 -15.32 21.31
CA TRP A 37 -3.83 -14.76 21.27
C TRP A 37 -4.43 -14.63 22.68
N GLY A 38 -4.88 -13.43 23.04
CA GLY A 38 -5.53 -13.14 24.33
C GLY A 38 -4.70 -12.39 25.39
N ARG A 39 -3.45 -12.00 25.11
CA ARG A 39 -2.66 -11.11 26.00
C ARG A 39 -2.43 -9.70 25.46
N ILE A 40 -2.39 -9.53 24.14
CA ILE A 40 -2.20 -8.25 23.45
C ILE A 40 -3.12 -8.28 22.24
N SER A 41 -3.93 -7.25 22.04
CA SER A 41 -4.89 -7.21 20.92
C SER A 41 -4.15 -7.00 19.58
N MET A 42 -4.75 -7.40 18.44
CA MET A 42 -4.25 -7.04 17.10
C MET A 42 -3.94 -5.54 16.99
N VAL A 43 -4.82 -4.73 17.60
CA VAL A 43 -4.69 -3.28 17.67
C VAL A 43 -3.43 -2.85 18.45
N ASP A 44 -3.00 -3.60 19.46
CA ASP A 44 -1.79 -3.29 20.23
C ASP A 44 -0.51 -3.82 19.56
N ALA A 45 -0.60 -4.89 18.75
CA ALA A 45 0.49 -5.32 17.88
C ALA A 45 0.72 -4.32 16.73
N GLU A 46 -0.36 -3.87 16.08
CA GLU A 46 -0.35 -2.78 15.10
C GLU A 46 0.20 -1.49 15.70
N LYS A 47 -0.23 -1.10 16.91
CA LYS A 47 0.30 0.09 17.60
C LYS A 47 1.79 -0.01 17.89
N ARG A 48 2.31 -1.19 18.25
CA ARG A 48 3.75 -1.37 18.52
C ARG A 48 4.57 -1.34 17.23
N LEU A 49 4.03 -1.87 16.14
CA LEU A 49 4.61 -1.74 14.80
C LEU A 49 4.59 -0.28 14.32
N LEU A 50 3.47 0.43 14.51
CA LEU A 50 3.35 1.86 14.24
C LEU A 50 4.30 2.69 15.12
N VAL A 51 4.42 2.40 16.42
CA VAL A 51 5.35 3.12 17.32
C VAL A 51 6.80 2.86 16.91
N SER A 52 7.17 1.62 16.61
CA SER A 52 8.52 1.31 16.15
C SER A 52 8.83 1.85 14.74
N ALA A 53 7.80 2.05 13.90
CA ALA A 53 7.92 2.69 12.60
C ALA A 53 7.95 4.22 12.69
N LEU A 54 7.26 4.82 13.66
CA LEU A 54 7.21 6.27 13.91
C LEU A 54 8.42 6.79 14.70
N ASP A 55 9.10 5.93 15.46
CA ASP A 55 10.38 6.23 16.11
C ASP A 55 11.58 6.19 15.12
N ASP A 56 11.34 5.71 13.90
CA ASP A 56 12.31 5.75 12.80
C ASP A 56 12.05 6.98 11.91
N PRO A 57 12.90 8.04 11.99
CA PRO A 57 12.67 9.30 11.29
C PRO A 57 12.75 9.18 9.76
N ASP A 58 13.19 8.05 9.21
CA ASP A 58 13.35 7.81 7.77
C ASP A 58 12.31 6.82 7.19
N ASN A 59 11.36 6.35 7.99
CA ASN A 59 10.41 5.31 7.58
C ASN A 59 9.24 5.89 6.73
N GLN A 60 9.21 5.55 5.44
CA GLN A 60 8.22 6.08 4.47
C GLN A 60 7.20 5.05 3.94
N HIS A 61 7.34 3.75 4.22
CA HIS A 61 6.44 2.71 3.68
C HIS A 61 6.32 1.48 4.61
N PHE A 62 5.11 0.97 4.82
CA PHE A 62 4.82 -0.22 5.64
C PHE A 62 3.90 -1.18 4.88
N VAL A 63 4.20 -2.49 4.92
CA VAL A 63 3.40 -3.58 4.30
C VAL A 63 3.24 -4.71 5.33
N LEU A 64 2.02 -5.20 5.53
CA LEU A 64 1.71 -6.35 6.39
C LEU A 64 1.46 -7.59 5.54
N LEU A 65 2.20 -8.69 5.79
CA LEU A 65 2.00 -9.96 5.11
C LEU A 65 1.73 -11.10 6.12
N PRO A 66 0.54 -11.72 6.09
CA PRO A 66 0.33 -13.02 6.75
C PRO A 66 0.71 -14.18 5.80
N GLU A 67 1.47 -15.18 6.27
CA GLU A 67 1.71 -16.43 5.52
C GLU A 67 1.07 -17.68 6.16
N ARG A 68 0.35 -18.42 5.30
CA ARG A 68 0.01 -19.86 5.26
C ARG A 68 -0.58 -20.60 6.47
N ASN A 69 -1.91 -20.80 6.40
CA ASN A 69 -2.64 -22.04 6.73
C ASN A 69 -4.04 -22.07 6.07
N GLY A 70 -4.13 -21.88 4.74
CA GLY A 70 -5.42 -21.78 4.04
C GLY A 70 -6.12 -20.42 4.23
N LEU A 71 -5.35 -19.38 4.52
CA LEU A 71 -5.82 -18.01 4.69
C LEU A 71 -5.47 -17.19 3.44
N TRP A 72 -6.37 -16.29 3.07
CA TRP A 72 -6.23 -15.33 1.97
C TRP A 72 -5.30 -14.18 2.37
N ILE A 73 -4.53 -13.65 1.42
CA ILE A 73 -3.63 -12.51 1.65
C ILE A 73 -4.42 -11.21 1.51
N GLY A 74 -4.18 -10.27 2.42
CA GLY A 74 -4.67 -8.89 2.34
C GLY A 74 -3.50 -7.92 2.35
N ASP A 75 -3.63 -6.85 1.58
CA ASP A 75 -2.62 -5.80 1.43
C ASP A 75 -3.24 -4.39 1.54
N LEU A 76 -2.53 -3.49 2.23
CA LEU A 76 -2.82 -2.06 2.34
C LEU A 76 -1.57 -1.27 2.74
N ASN A 77 -1.58 0.02 2.39
CA ASN A 77 -0.62 1.00 2.89
C ASN A 77 -1.25 2.38 3.04
N GLU A 78 -0.68 3.21 3.93
CA GLU A 78 -1.06 4.61 4.12
C GLU A 78 0.20 5.49 4.25
N THR A 79 0.23 6.64 3.56
CA THR A 79 1.28 7.66 3.79
C THR A 79 0.94 8.53 4.99
N CYS A 80 1.75 8.50 6.05
CA CYS A 80 1.51 9.25 7.28
C CYS A 80 2.29 10.58 7.36
N PHE A 81 1.79 11.53 8.16
CA PHE A 81 2.55 12.74 8.51
C PHE A 81 3.31 12.53 9.82
N VAL A 82 4.61 12.85 9.83
CA VAL A 82 5.41 12.91 11.05
C VAL A 82 5.51 14.36 11.51
N GLY A 83 4.82 14.67 12.61
CA GLY A 83 4.74 16.02 13.17
C GLY A 83 4.06 17.02 12.23
N ASN A 84 4.61 18.24 12.14
CA ASN A 84 4.11 19.29 11.28
C ASN A 84 4.78 19.25 9.91
N VAL A 85 4.01 18.96 8.87
CA VAL A 85 4.47 18.98 7.47
C VAL A 85 4.05 20.26 6.74
N ASP A 86 4.82 20.62 5.71
CA ASP A 86 4.52 21.74 4.82
C ASP A 86 3.26 21.52 3.97
N GLU A 87 2.71 22.60 3.42
CA GLU A 87 1.47 22.57 2.65
C GLU A 87 1.59 21.70 1.38
N ALA A 88 2.75 21.70 0.73
CA ALA A 88 2.95 20.89 -0.47
C ALA A 88 2.92 19.37 -0.15
N SER A 89 3.43 18.95 1.01
CA SER A 89 3.26 17.58 1.52
C SER A 89 1.79 17.26 1.80
N ARG A 90 1.05 18.20 2.41
CA ARG A 90 -0.38 18.00 2.69
C ARG A 90 -1.18 17.82 1.41
N GLN A 91 -0.91 18.64 0.40
CA GLN A 91 -1.58 18.55 -0.90
C GLN A 91 -1.21 17.27 -1.65
N LEU A 92 0.05 16.84 -1.61
CA LEU A 92 0.50 15.58 -2.21
C LEU A 92 -0.24 14.38 -1.60
N VAL A 93 -0.23 14.25 -0.27
CA VAL A 93 -0.86 13.12 0.43
C VAL A 93 -2.38 13.15 0.23
N LYS A 94 -3.02 14.32 0.35
CA LYS A 94 -4.46 14.47 0.14
C LYS A 94 -4.89 14.14 -1.30
N CYS A 95 -4.13 14.58 -2.30
CA CYS A 95 -4.41 14.25 -3.70
C CYS A 95 -4.23 12.75 -3.96
N THR A 96 -3.21 12.12 -3.37
CA THR A 96 -2.95 10.68 -3.50
C THR A 96 -4.11 9.86 -2.94
N TYR A 97 -4.58 10.21 -1.73
CA TYR A 97 -5.77 9.60 -1.14
C TYR A 97 -7.01 9.83 -2.02
N GLY A 98 -7.21 11.05 -2.53
CA GLY A 98 -8.31 11.36 -3.45
C GLY A 98 -8.25 10.59 -4.77
N CYS A 99 -7.07 10.25 -5.27
CA CYS A 99 -6.89 9.37 -6.43
C CYS A 99 -7.41 7.96 -6.12
N LEU A 100 -7.01 7.40 -4.97
CA LEU A 100 -7.47 6.08 -4.53
C LEU A 100 -8.99 6.03 -4.37
N GLU A 101 -9.58 6.97 -3.62
CA GLU A 101 -11.03 6.99 -3.40
C GLU A 101 -11.83 7.09 -4.69
N LYS A 102 -11.41 7.97 -5.61
CA LYS A 102 -12.08 8.12 -6.91
C LYS A 102 -11.96 6.86 -7.77
N ALA A 103 -10.82 6.17 -7.70
CA ALA A 103 -10.63 4.91 -8.40
C ALA A 103 -11.51 3.80 -7.81
N ILE A 104 -11.59 3.69 -6.48
CA ILE A 104 -12.48 2.72 -5.80
C ILE A 104 -13.94 2.98 -6.17
N ALA A 105 -14.37 4.25 -6.24
CA ALA A 105 -15.76 4.62 -6.50
C ALA A 105 -16.31 4.14 -7.86
N ILE A 106 -15.44 3.80 -8.83
CA ILE A 106 -15.87 3.25 -10.12
C ILE A 106 -15.90 1.71 -10.14
N VAL A 107 -15.39 1.03 -9.10
CA VAL A 107 -15.25 -0.43 -9.08
C VAL A 107 -16.62 -1.08 -8.97
N LYS A 108 -16.98 -1.84 -10.01
CA LYS A 108 -18.16 -2.69 -10.10
C LYS A 108 -18.07 -3.60 -11.33
N PRO A 109 -18.90 -4.65 -11.43
CA PRO A 109 -18.92 -5.50 -12.62
C PRO A 109 -19.11 -4.73 -13.93
N GLY A 110 -18.39 -5.12 -14.98
CA GLY A 110 -18.50 -4.52 -16.32
C GLY A 110 -17.55 -3.36 -16.61
N ILE A 111 -16.86 -2.83 -15.60
CA ILE A 111 -15.85 -1.78 -15.77
C ILE A 111 -14.51 -2.40 -16.18
N ARG A 112 -13.77 -1.75 -17.10
CA ARG A 112 -12.44 -2.22 -17.52
C ARG A 112 -11.39 -1.77 -16.51
N PHE A 113 -10.41 -2.63 -16.21
CA PHE A 113 -9.31 -2.27 -15.28
C PHE A 113 -8.56 -1.02 -15.70
N ARG A 114 -8.38 -0.77 -17.00
CA ARG A 114 -7.72 0.44 -17.52
C ARG A 114 -8.40 1.76 -17.14
N GLU A 115 -9.69 1.75 -16.80
CA GLU A 115 -10.42 2.97 -16.41
C GLU A 115 -9.92 3.52 -15.06
N ILE A 116 -9.36 2.66 -14.19
CA ILE A 116 -8.70 3.08 -12.95
C ILE A 116 -7.59 4.09 -13.25
N GLY A 117 -6.73 3.76 -14.23
CA GLY A 117 -5.63 4.64 -14.62
C GLY A 117 -6.08 5.96 -15.23
N GLU A 118 -7.22 6.01 -15.92
CA GLU A 118 -7.80 7.26 -16.42
C GLU A 118 -8.24 8.19 -15.29
N ILE A 119 -8.92 7.64 -14.28
CA ILE A 119 -9.42 8.39 -13.12
C ILE A 119 -8.25 8.92 -12.28
N VAL A 120 -7.29 8.06 -11.93
CA VAL A 120 -6.13 8.45 -11.12
C VAL A 120 -5.31 9.51 -11.85
N ASN A 121 -4.97 9.28 -13.12
CA ASN A 121 -4.15 10.22 -13.88
C ASN A 121 -4.82 11.58 -14.04
N ARG A 122 -6.13 11.63 -14.30
CA ARG A 122 -6.87 12.90 -14.37
C ARG A 122 -6.80 13.66 -13.05
N HIS A 123 -7.04 12.99 -11.92
CA HIS A 123 -7.06 13.66 -10.62
C HIS A 123 -5.68 14.19 -10.21
N ALA A 124 -4.62 13.38 -10.40
CA ALA A 124 -3.25 13.77 -10.10
C ALA A 124 -2.78 14.93 -10.98
N THR A 125 -2.99 14.84 -12.30
CA THR A 125 -2.51 15.86 -13.25
C THR A 125 -3.20 17.21 -13.08
N MET A 126 -4.49 17.23 -12.76
CA MET A 126 -5.20 18.48 -12.43
C MET A 126 -4.64 19.17 -11.18
N SER A 127 -3.97 18.43 -10.31
CA SER A 127 -3.31 18.95 -9.11
C SER A 127 -1.83 19.28 -9.34
N GLY A 128 -1.34 19.23 -10.59
CA GLY A 128 0.05 19.47 -10.93
C GLY A 128 1.03 18.36 -10.52
N LEU A 129 0.50 17.17 -10.21
CA LEU A 129 1.28 16.00 -9.79
C LEU A 129 1.40 14.99 -10.93
N SER A 130 2.29 14.01 -10.79
CA SER A 130 2.47 12.95 -11.77
C SER A 130 2.25 11.55 -11.18
N VAL A 131 1.94 10.58 -12.04
CA VAL A 131 1.64 9.19 -11.64
C VAL A 131 2.77 8.27 -12.05
N VAL A 132 3.28 7.48 -11.11
CA VAL A 132 4.30 6.44 -11.37
C VAL A 132 3.78 5.42 -12.38
N ARG A 133 4.68 4.87 -13.20
CA ARG A 133 4.33 3.95 -14.29
C ARG A 133 4.95 2.57 -14.21
N SER A 134 5.98 2.41 -13.39
CA SER A 134 6.73 1.14 -13.29
C SER A 134 6.06 0.14 -12.36
N TYR A 135 5.16 0.60 -11.49
CA TYR A 135 4.44 -0.20 -10.51
C TYR A 135 2.93 -0.07 -10.71
N CYS A 136 2.19 -1.11 -10.32
CA CYS A 136 0.76 -1.22 -10.57
C CYS A 136 0.10 -2.02 -9.45
N GLY A 137 -1.21 -1.82 -9.28
CA GLY A 137 -2.02 -2.74 -8.47
C GLY A 137 -2.03 -4.14 -9.08
N HIS A 138 -2.44 -5.11 -8.28
CA HIS A 138 -2.38 -6.51 -8.65
C HIS A 138 -3.61 -7.28 -8.18
N GLY A 139 -3.89 -8.40 -8.84
CA GLY A 139 -4.76 -9.42 -8.27
C GLY A 139 -4.14 -9.97 -6.99
N ILE A 140 -4.98 -10.28 -6.01
CA ILE A 140 -4.55 -10.78 -4.70
C ILE A 140 -5.53 -11.84 -4.21
N GLY A 141 -5.02 -12.87 -3.54
CA GLY A 141 -5.82 -13.94 -2.96
C GLY A 141 -4.92 -15.00 -2.32
N ASP A 142 -4.87 -16.20 -2.91
CA ASP A 142 -3.92 -17.24 -2.50
C ASP A 142 -2.47 -16.92 -2.94
N LEU A 143 -2.32 -16.04 -3.93
CA LEU A 143 -1.05 -15.52 -4.40
C LEU A 143 -0.93 -14.06 -3.99
N PHE A 144 0.28 -13.64 -3.61
CA PHE A 144 0.51 -12.27 -3.16
C PHE A 144 0.33 -11.27 -4.31
N HIS A 145 0.99 -11.51 -5.45
CA HIS A 145 0.78 -10.75 -6.68
C HIS A 145 0.36 -11.70 -7.80
N CYS A 146 -0.81 -11.47 -8.40
CA CYS A 146 -1.28 -12.22 -9.56
C CYS A 146 -2.06 -11.33 -10.53
N ALA A 147 -2.58 -11.91 -11.61
CA ALA A 147 -3.43 -11.17 -12.54
C ALA A 147 -4.74 -10.73 -11.85
N PRO A 148 -5.29 -9.55 -12.16
CA PRO A 148 -4.84 -8.61 -13.21
C PRO A 148 -3.76 -7.64 -12.74
N ASN A 149 -2.94 -7.16 -13.68
CA ASN A 149 -2.09 -5.98 -13.45
C ASN A 149 -2.95 -4.72 -13.67
N ILE A 150 -2.88 -3.76 -12.74
CA ILE A 150 -3.76 -2.59 -12.69
C ILE A 150 -2.92 -1.31 -12.67
N PRO A 151 -2.52 -0.77 -13.84
CA PRO A 151 -1.72 0.43 -13.90
C PRO A 151 -2.54 1.67 -13.57
N HIS A 152 -1.92 2.61 -12.86
CA HIS A 152 -2.56 3.83 -12.36
C HIS A 152 -2.48 5.03 -13.33
N TYR A 153 -1.81 4.87 -14.47
CA TYR A 153 -1.69 5.91 -15.50
C TYR A 153 -2.68 5.69 -16.65
N ALA A 154 -3.01 6.77 -17.37
CA ALA A 154 -4.01 6.77 -18.44
C ALA A 154 -3.63 5.90 -19.66
N SER A 155 -4.64 5.44 -20.41
CA SER A 155 -4.49 4.65 -21.64
C SER A 155 -3.72 5.37 -22.74
N ILE A 156 -3.86 6.69 -22.86
CA ILE A 156 -3.07 7.52 -23.78
C ILE A 156 -1.56 7.45 -23.48
N LEU A 157 -1.19 7.08 -22.25
CA LEU A 157 0.18 6.84 -21.82
C LEU A 157 0.61 5.37 -22.00
N ARG A 158 -0.10 4.64 -22.87
CA ARG A 158 0.09 3.23 -23.22
C ARG A 158 -0.28 2.25 -22.09
N ASN A 159 -1.25 2.60 -21.24
CA ASN A 159 -1.88 1.62 -20.34
C ASN A 159 -2.70 0.64 -21.19
N LYS A 160 -2.29 -0.64 -21.19
CA LYS A 160 -2.92 -1.73 -21.93
C LYS A 160 -3.51 -2.79 -21.00
N ALA A 161 -3.89 -2.42 -19.77
CA ALA A 161 -4.51 -3.34 -18.83
C ALA A 161 -5.67 -4.09 -19.49
N VAL A 162 -5.61 -5.41 -19.39
CA VAL A 162 -6.56 -6.33 -20.02
C VAL A 162 -7.55 -6.78 -18.96
N GLY A 163 -8.81 -6.91 -19.37
CA GLY A 163 -9.86 -7.48 -18.53
C GLY A 163 -10.96 -6.50 -18.17
N VAL A 164 -12.06 -7.09 -17.71
CA VAL A 164 -13.27 -6.44 -17.24
C VAL A 164 -13.54 -7.00 -15.85
N MET A 165 -13.83 -6.12 -14.91
CA MET A 165 -14.18 -6.47 -13.53
C MET A 165 -15.42 -7.36 -13.51
N LYS A 166 -15.38 -8.41 -12.71
CA LYS A 166 -16.46 -9.35 -12.44
C LYS A 166 -16.61 -9.53 -10.94
N ALA A 167 -17.84 -9.80 -10.49
CA ALA A 167 -18.11 -10.12 -9.09
C ALA A 167 -17.25 -11.30 -8.61
N GLY A 168 -16.80 -11.24 -7.37
CA GLY A 168 -15.90 -12.23 -6.75
C GLY A 168 -14.41 -12.00 -7.02
N GLN A 169 -14.03 -11.06 -7.89
CA GLN A 169 -12.61 -10.73 -8.09
C GLN A 169 -12.06 -9.89 -6.95
N THR A 170 -10.84 -10.21 -6.53
CA THR A 170 -10.08 -9.47 -5.52
C THR A 170 -8.79 -8.90 -6.12
N PHE A 171 -8.51 -7.63 -5.83
CA PHE A 171 -7.33 -6.92 -6.32
C PHE A 171 -7.03 -5.65 -5.51
N THR A 172 -5.82 -5.11 -5.68
CA THR A 172 -5.38 -3.86 -5.08
C THR A 172 -5.54 -2.68 -6.04
N ILE A 173 -5.82 -1.51 -5.47
CA ILE A 173 -5.57 -0.22 -6.13
C ILE A 173 -4.61 0.53 -5.22
N GLU A 174 -3.44 0.93 -5.75
CA GLU A 174 -2.29 1.40 -4.96
C GLU A 174 -1.56 2.59 -5.61
N PRO A 175 -2.25 3.70 -5.96
CA PRO A 175 -1.65 4.77 -6.76
C PRO A 175 -0.49 5.44 -6.05
N MET A 176 0.67 5.43 -6.71
CA MET A 176 1.86 6.19 -6.33
C MET A 176 1.91 7.51 -7.11
N ILE A 177 1.87 8.63 -6.39
CA ILE A 177 1.81 9.98 -6.95
C ILE A 177 3.05 10.77 -6.55
N ASN A 178 3.69 11.41 -7.52
CA ASN A 178 4.92 12.17 -7.32
C ASN A 178 4.64 13.68 -7.41
N ALA A 179 5.32 14.46 -6.56
CA ALA A 179 5.38 15.93 -6.66
C ALA A 179 6.21 16.42 -7.87
N GLY A 180 6.95 15.51 -8.49
CA GLY A 180 7.87 15.75 -9.58
C GLY A 180 7.54 14.96 -10.83
N LEU A 181 8.59 14.39 -11.43
CA LEU A 181 8.49 13.49 -12.58
C LEU A 181 7.95 12.12 -12.16
N TRP A 182 7.27 11.46 -13.10
CA TRP A 182 6.77 10.08 -12.90
C TRP A 182 7.88 9.02 -12.93
N ARG A 183 9.05 9.37 -13.46
CA ARG A 183 10.17 8.44 -13.66
C ARG A 183 10.77 8.06 -12.32
N ASP A 184 11.04 6.78 -12.17
CA ASP A 184 11.71 6.18 -11.03
C ASP A 184 13.11 5.66 -11.40
N ARG A 185 13.90 5.36 -10.36
CA ARG A 185 15.16 4.64 -10.41
C ARG A 185 15.19 3.65 -9.25
N THR A 186 15.86 2.52 -9.46
CA THR A 186 16.13 1.55 -8.38
C THR A 186 17.52 1.81 -7.80
N TRP A 187 17.62 1.80 -6.47
CA TRP A 187 18.91 1.86 -5.78
C TRP A 187 19.73 0.57 -5.96
N PRO A 188 21.04 0.59 -5.62
CA PRO A 188 21.90 -0.59 -5.74
C PRO A 188 21.47 -1.80 -4.90
N ASP A 189 20.58 -1.62 -3.92
CA ASP A 189 19.98 -2.70 -3.13
C ASP A 189 19.01 -3.58 -3.93
N GLY A 190 18.63 -3.16 -5.14
CA GLY A 190 17.72 -3.89 -6.02
C GLY A 190 16.24 -3.77 -5.67
N TRP A 191 15.88 -2.95 -4.67
CA TRP A 191 14.52 -2.84 -4.14
C TRP A 191 14.02 -1.40 -4.01
N THR A 192 14.83 -0.50 -3.48
CA THR A 192 14.36 0.85 -3.15
C THR A 192 14.09 1.63 -4.44
N ALA A 193 12.81 1.95 -4.66
CA ALA A 193 12.34 2.74 -5.78
C ALA A 193 12.30 4.21 -5.38
N VAL A 194 13.07 5.05 -6.08
CA VAL A 194 13.11 6.49 -5.83
C VAL A 194 12.70 7.29 -7.05
N THR A 195 12.15 8.49 -6.85
CA THR A 195 11.89 9.41 -7.96
C THR A 195 13.20 9.84 -8.62
N ALA A 196 13.20 9.91 -9.95
CA ALA A 196 14.41 10.24 -10.71
C ALA A 196 14.89 11.69 -10.51
N ASP A 197 14.05 12.56 -9.96
CA ASP A 197 14.34 13.96 -9.65
C ASP A 197 14.47 14.23 -8.14
N GLY A 198 14.39 13.20 -7.29
CA GLY A 198 14.54 13.31 -5.84
C GLY A 198 13.38 14.02 -5.13
N LYS A 199 12.26 14.30 -5.82
CA LYS A 199 11.07 14.88 -5.19
C LYS A 199 10.22 13.82 -4.48
N ARG A 200 9.40 14.27 -3.55
CA ARG A 200 8.51 13.41 -2.73
C ARG A 200 7.52 12.61 -3.58
N SER A 201 7.23 11.40 -3.10
CA SER A 201 6.14 10.52 -3.55
C SER A 201 5.21 10.24 -2.36
N ALA A 202 3.96 9.89 -2.65
CA ALA A 202 3.02 9.36 -1.67
C ALA A 202 2.22 8.21 -2.29
N GLN A 203 1.76 7.30 -1.44
CA GLN A 203 0.98 6.13 -1.81
C GLN A 203 -0.14 5.86 -0.78
N PHE A 204 -1.25 5.35 -1.27
CA PHE A 204 -2.29 4.70 -0.47
C PHE A 204 -2.73 3.45 -1.20
N GLU A 205 -3.18 2.46 -0.45
CA GLU A 205 -3.64 1.20 -1.01
C GLU A 205 -4.78 0.57 -0.24
N HIS A 206 -5.67 -0.08 -0.98
CA HIS A 206 -6.63 -1.02 -0.42
C HIS A 206 -6.73 -2.28 -1.27
N THR A 207 -6.85 -3.43 -0.59
CA THR A 207 -7.44 -4.65 -1.15
C THR A 207 -8.96 -4.52 -1.27
N LEU A 208 -9.49 -4.81 -2.46
CA LEU A 208 -10.88 -4.67 -2.86
C LEU A 208 -11.48 -6.01 -3.26
N LEU A 209 -12.77 -6.20 -2.98
CA LEU A 209 -13.61 -7.27 -3.53
C LEU A 209 -14.69 -6.66 -4.42
N VAL A 210 -14.75 -7.07 -5.68
CA VAL A 210 -15.87 -6.69 -6.57
C VAL A 210 -17.11 -7.48 -6.14
N THR A 211 -18.19 -6.78 -5.78
CA THR A 211 -19.47 -7.40 -5.46
C THR A 211 -20.38 -7.41 -6.69
N GLU A 212 -21.58 -8.01 -6.59
CA GLU A 212 -22.54 -8.05 -7.71
C GLU A 212 -22.97 -6.67 -8.22
N THR A 213 -22.88 -5.64 -7.37
CA THR A 213 -23.37 -4.28 -7.69
C THR A 213 -22.33 -3.18 -7.51
N GLY A 214 -21.16 -3.50 -6.95
CA GLY A 214 -20.19 -2.50 -6.54
C GLY A 214 -18.88 -3.11 -6.06
N VAL A 215 -18.41 -2.58 -4.93
CA VAL A 215 -17.14 -2.95 -4.32
C VAL A 215 -17.29 -3.01 -2.81
N GLU A 216 -16.61 -3.95 -2.19
CA GLU A 216 -16.33 -4.01 -0.76
C GLU A 216 -14.84 -3.73 -0.55
N VAL A 217 -14.51 -2.78 0.32
CA VAL A 217 -13.13 -2.42 0.64
C VAL A 217 -12.72 -3.27 1.85
N LEU A 218 -12.04 -4.38 1.59
CA LEU A 218 -11.74 -5.40 2.61
C LEU A 218 -10.78 -4.91 3.70
N THR A 219 -9.97 -3.90 3.36
CA THR A 219 -8.99 -3.27 4.25
C THR A 219 -9.43 -1.88 4.71
N ALA A 220 -10.73 -1.59 4.67
CA ALA A 220 -11.28 -0.32 5.09
C ALA A 220 -11.04 -0.06 6.58
N ARG A 221 -10.94 1.23 6.92
CA ARG A 221 -10.88 1.69 8.31
C ARG A 221 -12.17 1.32 9.04
N LEU A 222 -12.05 0.91 10.29
CA LEU A 222 -13.17 0.66 11.19
C LEU A 222 -13.55 1.94 11.96
N PRO A 223 -14.74 2.03 12.56
CA PRO A 223 -15.10 3.16 13.43
C PRO A 223 -14.12 3.39 14.59
N SER A 224 -13.38 2.36 15.00
CA SER A 224 -12.35 2.42 16.03
C SER A 224 -10.95 2.75 15.51
N SER A 225 -10.76 2.89 14.19
CA SER A 225 -9.46 3.24 13.61
C SER A 225 -9.06 4.67 14.01
N PRO A 226 -7.77 4.94 14.23
CA PRO A 226 -7.30 6.24 14.71
C PRO A 226 -7.52 7.36 13.68
N ASP A 227 -7.81 8.58 14.11
CA ASP A 227 -7.92 9.72 13.18
C ASP A 227 -6.53 10.24 12.78
N VAL A 228 -5.96 9.68 11.70
CA VAL A 228 -4.61 10.02 11.22
C VAL A 228 -4.60 11.17 10.20
N PHE A 229 -5.72 11.43 9.52
CA PHE A 229 -5.83 12.49 8.51
C PHE A 229 -6.91 13.52 8.85
N PRO A 230 -6.60 14.84 8.82
CA PRO A 230 -7.56 15.89 9.16
C PRO A 230 -8.81 15.92 8.27
N TRP A 231 -8.72 15.47 7.01
CA TRP A 231 -9.83 15.48 6.06
C TRP A 231 -10.75 14.25 6.14
N LEU A 232 -10.40 13.25 6.96
CA LEU A 232 -11.24 12.06 7.17
C LEU A 232 -12.17 12.16 8.37
N LYS A 233 -12.08 13.26 9.14
CA LYS A 233 -12.99 13.51 10.25
C LYS A 233 -14.40 13.69 9.71
N LYS A 234 -15.31 12.80 10.13
CA LYS A 234 -16.75 12.86 9.85
C LYS A 234 -17.42 13.99 10.62
#